data_AF-A0A5K3F6P1-F1
#
_entry.id   AF-A0A5K3F6P1-F1
#
_cell.length_a   1.000
_cell.length_b   1.000
_cell.length_c   1.000
_cell.angle_alpha   90.00
_cell.angle_beta   90.00
_cell.angle_gamma   90.00
#
_symmetry.space_group_name_H-M   'P 1'
#
loop_
_entity.id
_entity.type
_entity.pdbx_description
1 polymer ?
#
loop_
_entity_poly.entity_id
_entity_poly.type
_entity_poly.pdbx_seq_one_letter_code
_entity_poly.pdbx_strand_id
1 'polypeptide(L)'
;MFPFRSSSDDDCDKLYELTRKLFFEHQNLGEDTNLTPETFRDLRRGNLVQFRVLNVNDDIEEELIGYIASTEDMDLNFGGCGIYVDHLYICKSFISLLG
;
A
#
# COMPACT_ATOMS: atom_id res chain seq x y z
N MET A 1 -0.72 -15.84 11.05
CA MET A 1 -1.67 -14.95 10.35
C MET A 1 -1.11 -13.55 10.45
N PHE A 2 -0.67 -12.97 9.34
CA PHE A 2 -0.14 -11.61 9.37
C PHE A 2 -1.29 -10.60 9.40
N PRO A 3 -1.40 -9.74 10.41
CA PRO A 3 -2.54 -8.84 10.54
C PRO A 3 -2.36 -7.65 9.61
N PHE A 4 -3.07 -7.65 8.48
CA PHE A 4 -3.26 -6.42 7.72
C PHE A 4 -4.17 -5.48 8.52
N ARG A 5 -3.71 -4.26 8.79
CA ARG A 5 -4.51 -3.20 9.42
C ARG A 5 -4.77 -2.06 8.44
N SER A 6 -5.80 -1.25 8.70
CA SER A 6 -5.96 0.00 7.96
C SER A 6 -4.79 0.94 8.23
N SER A 7 -4.36 1.68 7.19
CA SER A 7 -3.31 2.70 7.35
C SER A 7 -3.76 3.88 8.22
N SER A 8 -2.85 4.43 9.00
CA SER A 8 -2.97 5.71 9.71
C SER A 8 -2.22 6.83 8.95
N ASP A 9 -2.29 8.07 9.44
CA ASP A 9 -1.47 9.17 8.90
C ASP A 9 0.03 8.90 9.12
N ASP A 10 0.40 8.24 10.22
CA ASP A 10 1.78 7.90 10.57
C ASP A 10 2.42 6.93 9.57
N ASP A 11 1.61 6.14 8.87
CA ASP A 11 2.11 5.19 7.85
C ASP A 11 2.45 5.86 6.51
N CYS A 12 2.02 7.10 6.26
CA CYS A 12 2.09 7.72 4.93
C CYS A 12 3.51 7.81 4.37
N ASP A 13 4.47 8.20 5.21
CA ASP A 13 5.86 8.35 4.76
C ASP A 13 6.44 6.99 4.39
N LYS A 14 6.14 5.95 5.17
CA LYS A 14 6.62 4.58 4.91
C LYS A 14 5.93 3.93 3.71
N LEU A 15 4.64 4.17 3.55
CA LEU A 15 3.88 3.76 2.37
C LEU A 15 4.43 4.39 1.09
N TYR A 16 4.79 5.67 1.13
CA TYR A 16 5.44 6.36 0.02
C TYR A 16 6.80 5.71 -0.32
N GLU A 17 7.64 5.44 0.68
CA GLU A 17 8.91 4.72 0.48
C GLU A 17 8.71 3.35 -0.17
N LEU A 18 7.76 2.55 0.33
CA LEU A 18 7.46 1.24 -0.24
C LEU A 18 6.92 1.33 -1.67
N THR A 19 6.09 2.33 -1.97
CA THR A 19 5.58 2.57 -3.33
C THR A 19 6.73 2.92 -4.29
N ARG A 20 7.66 3.79 -3.85
CA ARG A 20 8.88 4.10 -4.61
C ARG A 20 9.74 2.86 -4.83
N LYS A 21 9.85 1.99 -3.83
CA LYS A 21 10.58 0.73 -3.93
C LYS A 21 9.93 -0.25 -4.91
N LEU A 22 8.60 -0.39 -4.87
CA LEU A 22 7.83 -1.16 -5.85
C LEU A 22 8.14 -0.70 -7.29
N PHE A 23 8.06 0.60 -7.56
CA PHE A 23 8.34 1.15 -8.89
C PHE A 23 9.77 0.89 -9.35
N PHE A 24 10.74 1.08 -8.44
CA PHE A 24 12.14 0.78 -8.72
C PHE A 24 12.37 -0.70 -9.04
N GLU A 25 11.83 -1.61 -8.23
CA GLU A 25 12.03 -3.06 -8.39
C GLU A 25 11.41 -3.63 -9.66
N HIS A 26 10.30 -3.05 -10.13
CA HIS A 26 9.59 -3.51 -11.32
C HIS A 26 9.98 -2.71 -12.58
N GLN A 27 11.02 -1.88 -12.51
CA GLN A 27 11.45 -0.98 -13.59
C GLN A 27 10.32 -0.10 -14.13
N ASN A 28 9.30 0.12 -13.30
CA ASN A 28 8.11 0.88 -13.63
C ASN A 28 8.28 2.30 -13.09
N LEU A 29 9.33 2.98 -13.57
CA LEU A 29 9.69 4.32 -13.11
C LEU A 29 8.64 5.37 -13.50
N GLY A 30 7.69 5.01 -14.38
CA GLY A 30 6.65 5.87 -14.91
C GLY A 30 7.22 7.02 -15.74
N GLU A 31 6.55 7.37 -16.83
CA GLU A 31 6.67 8.74 -17.32
C GLU A 31 5.94 9.61 -16.30
N ASP A 32 6.69 10.29 -15.44
CA ASP A 32 6.14 11.36 -14.60
C ASP A 32 5.05 10.89 -13.62
N THR A 33 5.39 9.98 -12.69
CA THR A 33 4.57 9.87 -11.48
C THR A 33 4.74 11.19 -10.72
N ASN A 34 3.82 12.14 -10.89
CA ASN A 34 3.64 13.34 -10.03
C ASN A 34 3.30 12.96 -8.57
N LEU A 35 3.63 11.73 -8.17
CA LEU A 35 3.46 11.17 -6.85
C LEU A 35 4.57 11.74 -5.95
N THR A 36 4.28 12.89 -5.35
CA THR A 36 5.03 13.44 -4.22
C THR A 36 4.46 12.90 -2.91
N PRO A 37 5.18 12.99 -1.78
CA PRO A 37 4.64 12.66 -0.46
C PRO A 37 3.31 13.37 -0.16
N GLU A 38 3.15 14.63 -0.57
CA GLU A 38 1.93 15.41 -0.40
C GLU A 38 0.76 14.82 -1.20
N THR A 39 0.96 14.55 -2.49
CA THR A 39 -0.09 13.94 -3.32
C THR A 39 -0.49 12.56 -2.81
N PHE A 40 0.45 11.80 -2.23
CA PHE A 40 0.16 10.51 -1.62
C PHE A 40 -0.72 10.65 -0.36
N ARG A 41 -0.41 11.64 0.50
CA ARG A 41 -1.24 11.96 1.67
C ARG A 41 -2.64 12.41 1.26
N ASP A 42 -2.75 13.18 0.19
CA ASP A 42 -4.05 13.64 -0.35
C ASP A 42 -4.87 12.48 -0.90
N LEU A 43 -4.26 11.52 -1.62
CA LEU A 43 -4.93 10.30 -2.09
C LEU A 43 -5.54 9.49 -0.94
N ARG A 44 -4.78 9.34 0.16
CA ARG A 44 -5.26 8.66 1.37
C ARG A 44 -6.39 9.45 2.04
N ARG A 45 -6.20 10.76 2.30
CA ARG A 45 -7.19 11.60 2.98
C ARG A 45 -8.50 11.73 2.22
N GLY A 46 -8.43 11.78 0.90
CA GLY A 46 -9.60 11.81 0.03
C GLY A 46 -10.41 10.52 0.00
N ASN A 47 -9.93 9.44 0.67
CA ASN A 47 -10.49 8.09 0.60
C ASN A 47 -10.67 7.57 -0.84
N LEU A 48 -9.93 8.14 -1.80
CA LEU A 48 -9.92 7.70 -3.20
C LEU A 48 -9.21 6.35 -3.31
N VAL A 49 -8.15 6.17 -2.52
CA VAL A 49 -7.40 4.92 -2.40
C VAL A 49 -7.35 4.52 -0.93
N GLN A 50 -7.82 3.31 -0.64
CA GLN A 50 -7.73 2.69 0.66
C GLN A 50 -6.42 1.90 0.75
N PHE A 51 -5.62 2.18 1.77
CA PHE A 51 -4.39 1.45 2.05
C PHE A 51 -4.55 0.57 3.28
N ARG A 52 -4.27 -0.73 3.11
CA ARG A 52 -4.05 -1.67 4.22
C ARG A 52 -2.57 -1.98 4.32
N VAL A 53 -2.02 -1.88 5.52
CA VAL A 53 -0.59 -2.06 5.78
C VAL A 53 -0.33 -3.41 6.42
N LEU A 54 0.83 -3.96 6.10
CA LEU A 54 1.35 -5.20 6.66
C LEU A 54 2.56 -4.86 7.52
N ASN A 55 2.46 -5.20 8.80
CA ASN A 55 3.50 -4.94 9.76
C ASN A 55 4.03 -6.26 10.34
N VAL A 56 5.32 -6.29 10.64
CA VAL A 56 5.95 -7.34 11.43
C VAL A 56 6.31 -6.72 12.78
N ASN A 57 5.81 -7.36 13.85
CA ASN A 57 6.32 -7.07 15.17
C ASN A 57 7.58 -7.90 15.36
N ASP A 58 8.73 -7.24 15.39
CA ASP A 58 9.86 -7.78 16.14
C ASP A 58 9.67 -7.34 17.60
N ASP A 59 10.26 -8.04 18.57
CA ASP A 59 10.06 -7.79 20.02
C ASP A 59 10.45 -6.36 20.49
N ILE A 60 10.94 -5.53 19.56
CA ILE A 60 11.54 -4.21 19.78
C ILE A 60 10.83 -3.13 18.97
N GLU A 61 10.38 -3.39 17.73
CA GLU A 61 9.74 -2.40 16.86
C GLU A 61 8.69 -3.03 15.91
N GLU A 62 7.62 -2.28 15.64
CA GLU A 62 6.64 -2.60 14.59
C GLU A 62 7.14 -2.04 13.25
N GLU A 63 7.58 -2.90 12.34
CA GLU A 63 8.07 -2.49 11.01
C GLU A 63 7.01 -2.71 9.94
N LEU A 64 6.69 -1.68 9.17
CA LEU A 64 5.80 -1.75 8.02
C LEU A 64 6.57 -2.29 6.81
N ILE A 65 6.21 -3.51 6.38
CA ILE A 65 6.94 -4.29 5.37
C ILE A 65 6.19 -4.43 4.04
N GLY A 66 4.93 -4.02 3.99
CA GLY A 66 4.10 -4.17 2.81
C GLY A 66 2.76 -3.45 2.92
N TYR A 67 2.03 -3.42 1.81
CA TYR A 67 0.70 -2.84 1.77
C TYR A 67 -0.16 -3.39 0.62
N ILE A 68 -1.45 -3.13 0.72
CA ILE A 68 -2.46 -3.29 -0.34
C ILE A 68 -3.08 -1.91 -0.57
N ALA A 69 -3.09 -1.45 -1.81
CA ALA A 69 -3.82 -0.26 -2.25
C ALA A 69 -5.03 -0.69 -3.08
N SER A 70 -6.21 -0.19 -2.73
CA SER A 70 -7.45 -0.54 -3.42
C SER A 70 -8.39 0.65 -3.52
N THR A 71 -9.22 0.66 -4.55
CA THR A 71 -10.30 1.63 -4.72
C THR A 71 -11.65 0.90 -4.73
N GLU A 72 -12.69 1.56 -4.27
CA GLU A 72 -14.06 1.07 -4.50
C GLU A 72 -14.41 1.32 -5.97
N ASP A 73 -14.98 0.31 -6.61
CA ASP A 73 -15.49 0.41 -7.97
C ASP A 73 -16.95 -0.04 -8.00
N MET A 74 -17.77 0.53 -8.87
CA MET A 74 -19.16 0.11 -9.01
C MET A 74 -19.20 -1.13 -9.91
N ASP A 75 -19.41 -2.31 -9.30
CA ASP A 75 -19.53 -3.54 -10.07
C ASP A 75 -21.00 -3.81 -10.41
N LEU A 76 -21.36 -3.44 -11.64
CA LEU A 76 -22.71 -3.63 -12.18
C LEU A 76 -23.09 -5.11 -12.34
N ASN A 77 -22.12 -6.03 -12.40
CA ASN A 77 -22.39 -7.46 -12.57
C ASN A 77 -22.80 -8.13 -11.25
N PHE A 78 -22.30 -7.61 -10.12
CA PHE A 78 -22.65 -8.11 -8.78
C PHE A 78 -23.72 -7.26 -8.08
N GLY A 79 -24.18 -6.18 -8.73
CA GLY A 79 -25.27 -5.35 -8.22
C GLY A 79 -24.90 -4.50 -7.01
N GLY A 80 -23.63 -4.13 -6.84
CA GLY A 80 -23.14 -3.39 -5.68
C GLY A 80 -21.72 -2.83 -5.85
N CYS A 81 -21.11 -2.38 -4.74
CA CYS A 81 -19.72 -1.92 -4.74
C CYS A 81 -18.76 -3.12 -4.77
N GLY A 82 -17.91 -3.16 -5.79
CA GLY A 82 -16.73 -4.01 -5.87
C GLY A 82 -15.48 -3.31 -5.34
N ILE A 83 -14.38 -4.06 -5.25
CA ILE A 83 -13.07 -3.55 -4.86
C ILE A 83 -12.10 -3.85 -6.00
N TYR A 84 -11.46 -2.81 -6.52
CA TYR A 84 -10.32 -2.95 -7.41
C TYR A 84 -9.03 -2.88 -6.59
N VAL A 85 -8.21 -3.91 -6.65
CA VAL A 85 -6.88 -3.91 -6.03
C VAL A 85 -5.87 -3.40 -7.06
N ASP A 86 -5.37 -2.19 -6.82
CA ASP A 86 -4.41 -1.53 -7.70
C ASP A 86 -2.98 -2.03 -7.46
N HIS A 87 -2.58 -2.09 -6.19
CA HIS A 87 -1.25 -2.56 -5.80
C HIS A 87 -1.31 -3.55 -4.64
N LEU A 88 -0.53 -4.61 -4.74
CA LEU A 88 -0.15 -5.48 -3.64
C LEU A 88 1.38 -5.56 -3.62
N TYR A 89 2.00 -5.08 -2.55
CA TYR A 89 3.45 -5.06 -2.44
C TYR A 89 3.91 -5.53 -1.07
N ILE A 90 4.87 -6.45 -1.07
CA ILE A 90 5.58 -6.91 0.12
C ILE A 90 7.07 -6.79 -0.19
N CYS A 91 7.79 -6.09 0.68
CA CYS A 91 9.20 -5.84 0.54
C CYS A 91 9.99 -7.17 0.54
N LYS A 92 10.77 -7.42 -0.53
CA LYS A 92 11.47 -8.70 -0.75
C LYS A 92 12.39 -9.13 0.39
N SER A 93 12.99 -8.17 1.11
CA SER A 93 13.86 -8.47 2.26
C SER A 93 13.11 -9.14 3.42
N PHE A 94 11.78 -9.06 3.44
CA PHE A 94 10.94 -9.66 4.48
C PHE A 94 10.19 -10.90 3.99
N ILE A 95 10.30 -11.27 2.70
CA ILE A 95 9.65 -12.48 2.17
C ILE A 95 10.25 -13.75 2.79
N SER A 96 11.54 -13.76 3.16
CA SER A 96 12.15 -14.87 3.89
C SER A 96 11.62 -15.05 5.31
N LEU A 97 10.93 -14.05 5.86
CA LEU A 97 10.29 -14.12 7.19
C LEU A 97 8.83 -14.62 7.11
N LEU A 98 8.31 -14.83 5.90
CA LEU A 98 6.96 -15.37 5.66
C LEU A 98 6.95 -16.90 5.51
N GLY A 99 8.11 -17.57 5.67
CA GLY A 99 8.31 -19.01 5.53
C GLY A 99 8.47 -19.75 6.85
#